data_AF-A0A536BVK0-F1
#
_entry.id   AF-A0A536BVK0-F1
#
_cell.length_a   1.000
_cell.length_b   1.000
_cell.length_c   1.000
_cell.angle_alpha   90.00
_cell.angle_beta   90.00
_cell.angle_gamma   90.00
#
_symmetry.space_group_name_H-M   'P 1'
#
loop_
_entity.id
_entity.type
_entity.pdbx_description
1 polymer ?
#
loop_
_entity_poly.entity_id
_entity_poly.type
_entity_poly.pdbx_seq_one_letter_code
_entity_poly.pdbx_strand_id
1 'polypeptide(L)'
;PSGGASAAPSPVASPFPTQVTYTIAKGDTLARIAKKYNLTVEQLLAANPQIKDPNKIAAGDVIIVPSSSPSPIVDAGSPSPSP
;
A
#
# COMPACT_ATOMS: atom_id res chain seq x y z
N PRO A 1 38.77 15.10 26.24
CA PRO A 1 38.27 14.38 25.05
C PRO A 1 37.81 12.96 25.46
N SER A 2 36.51 12.81 25.71
CA SER A 2 35.81 11.55 25.94
C SER A 2 34.39 11.83 25.42
N GLY A 3 33.95 11.28 24.30
CA GLY A 3 33.68 9.86 24.13
C GLY A 3 32.18 9.68 24.38
N GLY A 4 31.41 9.44 23.30
CA GLY A 4 29.97 9.18 23.41
C GLY A 4 29.17 9.65 22.21
N ALA A 5 29.36 8.99 21.07
CA ALA A 5 28.35 9.02 20.02
C ALA A 5 27.08 8.38 20.59
N SER A 6 26.07 9.21 20.91
CA SER A 6 24.70 8.74 21.05
C SER A 6 24.21 8.39 19.65
N ALA A 7 24.56 7.19 19.19
CA ALA A 7 23.81 6.51 18.15
C ALA A 7 22.38 6.40 18.66
N ALA A 8 21.49 7.26 18.14
CA ALA A 8 20.07 7.09 18.32
C ALA A 8 19.70 5.66 17.87
N PRO A 9 18.85 4.95 18.62
CA PRO A 9 18.43 3.62 18.22
C PRO A 9 17.84 3.72 16.82
N SER A 10 18.38 2.92 15.92
CA SER A 10 17.82 2.66 14.59
C SER A 10 16.31 2.47 14.76
N PRO A 11 15.44 3.15 13.99
CA PRO A 11 14.04 2.79 14.01
C PRO A 11 13.99 1.33 13.56
N VAL A 12 13.73 0.44 14.50
CA VAL A 12 13.39 -0.95 14.22
C VAL A 12 12.13 -0.88 13.38
N ALA A 13 12.31 -0.94 12.06
CA ALA A 13 11.22 -1.06 11.11
C ALA A 13 10.49 -2.35 11.47
N SER A 14 9.44 -2.22 12.27
CA SER A 14 8.59 -3.35 12.58
C SER A 14 8.02 -3.84 11.26
N PRO A 15 8.16 -5.13 10.93
CA PRO A 15 7.58 -5.72 9.74
C PRO A 15 6.08 -5.92 9.96
N PHE A 16 5.35 -4.84 10.23
CA PHE A 16 3.90 -4.86 10.19
C PHE A 16 3.49 -4.85 8.72
N PRO A 17 2.51 -5.67 8.32
CA PRO A 17 1.96 -5.58 6.98
C PRO A 17 1.52 -4.14 6.75
N THR A 18 2.15 -3.46 5.79
CA THR A 18 1.94 -2.03 5.51
C THR A 18 0.63 -1.85 4.77
N GLN A 19 -0.47 -2.04 5.49
CA GLN A 19 -1.79 -1.79 4.96
C GLN A 19 -1.95 -0.27 4.71
N VAL A 20 -2.22 0.11 3.47
CA VAL A 20 -2.42 1.51 3.08
C VAL A 20 -3.89 1.83 3.17
N THR A 21 -4.23 2.94 3.80
CA THR A 21 -5.61 3.44 3.83
C THR A 21 -5.83 4.39 2.66
N TYR A 22 -6.84 4.16 1.84
CA TYR A 22 -7.16 4.96 0.68
C TYR A 22 -8.56 5.58 0.80
N THR A 23 -8.65 6.89 0.65
CA THR A 23 -9.94 7.58 0.58
C THR A 23 -10.39 7.67 -0.87
N ILE A 24 -11.56 7.12 -1.17
CA ILE A 24 -12.13 7.08 -2.51
C ILE A 24 -12.46 8.50 -2.96
N ALA A 25 -11.98 8.93 -4.12
CA ALA A 25 -12.36 10.22 -4.69
C ALA A 25 -13.61 10.10 -5.57
N LYS A 26 -14.22 11.24 -5.89
CA LYS A 26 -15.44 11.28 -6.71
C LYS A 26 -15.16 10.77 -8.12
N GLY A 27 -15.80 9.65 -8.47
CA GLY A 27 -15.63 8.99 -9.77
C GLY A 27 -14.57 7.88 -9.78
N ASP A 28 -13.97 7.56 -8.64
CA ASP A 28 -13.18 6.35 -8.48
C ASP A 28 -14.06 5.09 -8.43
N THR A 29 -13.46 3.98 -8.84
CA THR A 29 -14.06 2.65 -8.76
C THR A 29 -13.03 1.68 -8.16
N LEU A 30 -13.48 0.61 -7.51
CA LEU A 30 -12.56 -0.39 -6.97
C LEU A 30 -11.67 -0.99 -8.06
N ALA A 31 -12.17 -1.11 -9.29
CA ALA A 31 -11.36 -1.56 -10.43
C ALA A 31 -10.22 -0.58 -10.78
N ARG A 32 -10.47 0.74 -10.75
CA ARG A 32 -9.41 1.75 -11.01
C ARG A 32 -8.40 1.79 -9.86
N ILE A 33 -8.88 1.72 -8.62
CA ILE A 33 -8.03 1.72 -7.44
C ILE A 33 -7.17 0.44 -7.43
N ALA A 34 -7.77 -0.72 -7.65
CA ALA A 34 -7.05 -1.99 -7.74
C ALA A 34 -5.94 -1.93 -8.80
N LYS A 35 -6.26 -1.47 -10.01
CA LYS A 35 -5.25 -1.25 -11.07
C LYS A 35 -4.13 -0.30 -10.65
N LYS A 36 -4.46 0.82 -9.98
CA LYS A 36 -3.47 1.79 -9.48
C LYS A 36 -2.47 1.15 -8.52
N TYR A 37 -2.92 0.19 -7.71
CA TYR A 37 -2.10 -0.52 -6.74
C TYR A 37 -1.61 -1.89 -7.22
N ASN A 38 -1.80 -2.23 -8.51
CA ASN A 38 -1.49 -3.55 -9.08
C ASN A 38 -2.16 -4.72 -8.30
N LEU A 39 -3.37 -4.48 -7.80
CA LEU A 39 -4.23 -5.45 -7.14
C LEU A 39 -5.41 -5.84 -8.03
N THR A 40 -6.16 -6.86 -7.59
CA THR A 40 -7.47 -7.18 -8.15
C THR A 40 -8.60 -6.65 -7.27
N VAL A 41 -9.79 -6.50 -7.84
CA VAL A 41 -10.98 -6.08 -7.08
C VAL A 41 -11.27 -7.07 -5.94
N GLU A 42 -11.08 -8.37 -6.18
CA GLU A 42 -11.23 -9.40 -5.15
C GLU A 42 -10.25 -9.22 -3.99
N GLN A 43 -8.99 -8.84 -4.25
CA GLN A 43 -8.02 -8.56 -3.18
C GLN A 43 -8.44 -7.35 -2.34
N LEU A 44 -8.97 -6.29 -2.97
CA LEU A 44 -9.54 -5.16 -2.24
C LEU A 44 -10.77 -5.59 -1.43
N LEU A 45 -11.70 -6.36 -2.00
CA LEU A 45 -12.89 -6.83 -1.30
C LEU A 45 -12.54 -7.75 -0.11
N ALA A 46 -11.54 -8.62 -0.29
CA ALA A 46 -11.05 -9.50 0.78
C ALA A 46 -10.51 -8.71 1.97
N ALA A 47 -9.83 -7.59 1.72
CA ALA A 47 -9.36 -6.68 2.77
C ALA A 47 -10.44 -5.74 3.30
N ASN A 48 -11.57 -5.59 2.60
CA ASN A 48 -12.68 -4.71 2.96
C ASN A 48 -14.00 -5.48 3.04
N PRO A 49 -14.20 -6.34 4.06
CA PRO A 49 -15.44 -7.10 4.22
C PRO A 49 -16.68 -6.22 4.43
N GLN A 50 -16.49 -4.94 4.75
CA GLN A 50 -17.55 -3.94 4.81
C GLN A 50 -18.16 -3.60 3.44
N ILE A 51 -17.42 -3.80 2.34
CA ILE A 51 -17.90 -3.54 0.98
C ILE A 51 -18.56 -4.81 0.45
N LYS A 52 -19.89 -4.81 0.44
CA LYS A 52 -20.69 -5.88 -0.19
C LYS A 52 -20.70 -5.81 -1.70
N ASP A 53 -20.73 -4.59 -2.22
CA ASP A 53 -20.88 -4.32 -3.64
C ASP A 53 -19.74 -3.41 -4.13
N PRO A 54 -18.86 -3.90 -5.02
CA PRO A 54 -17.73 -3.12 -5.54
C PRO A 54 -18.17 -1.89 -6.38
N ASN A 55 -19.43 -1.89 -6.84
CA ASN A 55 -20.04 -0.80 -7.58
C ASN A 55 -20.80 0.19 -6.68
N LYS A 56 -20.93 -0.09 -5.37
CA LYS A 56 -21.64 0.76 -4.39
C LYS A 56 -20.66 1.44 -3.45
N ILE A 57 -19.58 1.97 -4.00
CA ILE A 57 -18.63 2.79 -3.24
C ILE A 57 -18.92 4.28 -3.45
N ALA A 58 -18.75 5.09 -2.42
CA ALA A 58 -18.96 6.53 -2.48
C ALA A 58 -17.64 7.29 -2.32
N ALA A 59 -17.63 8.52 -2.84
CA ALA A 59 -16.53 9.44 -2.60
C ALA A 59 -16.48 9.81 -1.12
N GLY A 60 -15.29 9.79 -0.52
CA GLY A 60 -15.08 9.98 0.91
C GLY A 60 -15.07 8.68 1.71
N ASP A 61 -15.47 7.55 1.12
CA ASP A 61 -15.30 6.26 1.77
C ASP A 61 -13.82 5.94 1.92
N VAL A 62 -13.49 5.36 3.07
CA VAL A 62 -12.14 4.95 3.40
C VAL A 62 -12.04 3.44 3.26
N ILE A 63 -11.14 2.99 2.40
CA ILE A 63 -10.89 1.58 2.15
C ILE A 63 -9.47 1.20 2.52
N ILE A 64 -9.34 -0.06 2.85
CA ILE A 64 -8.09 -0.73 3.08
C ILE A 64 -7.52 -1.21 1.74
N VAL A 65 -6.31 -0.77 1.42
CA VAL A 65 -5.55 -1.30 0.30
C VAL A 65 -4.44 -2.17 0.90
N PRO A 66 -4.54 -3.51 0.81
CA PRO A 66 -3.46 -4.38 1.25
C PRO A 66 -2.25 -4.09 0.36
N SER A 67 -1.22 -3.46 0.91
CA SER A 67 0.03 -3.31 0.17
C SER A 67 0.68 -4.68 0.14
N SER A 68 0.65 -5.32 -1.02
CA SER A 68 1.60 -6.38 -1.30
C SER A 68 2.94 -5.68 -1.55
N SER A 69 3.58 -5.21 -0.48
CA SER A 69 4.96 -4.77 -0.56
C SER A 69 5.81 -6.03 -0.46
N PRO A 70 6.42 -6.53 -1.57
CA PRO A 70 7.80 -6.93 -1.41
C PRO A 70 8.51 -5.63 -1.01
N SER A 71 8.98 -5.57 0.21
CA SER A 71 10.00 -4.60 0.61
C SER A 71 11.01 -4.45 -0.54
N PRO A 72 11.21 -3.27 -1.14
CA PRO A 72 12.33 -3.07 -2.04
C PRO A 72 13.60 -3.02 -1.18
N ILE A 73 14.06 -4.19 -0.74
CA ILE A 73 15.39 -4.37 -0.16
C ILE A 73 16.30 -5.13 -1.13
N VAL A 74 16.33 -4.68 -2.39
CA VAL A 74 17.43 -4.85 -3.36
C VAL A 74 17.32 -3.59 -4.24
N ASP A 75 18.24 -2.62 -4.31
CA ASP A 75 19.67 -2.67 -4.58
C ASP A 75 20.06 -3.77 -5.59
N ALA A 76 19.51 -3.67 -6.81
CA ALA A 76 20.12 -4.08 -8.08
C ALA A 76 19.11 -3.91 -9.24
N GLY A 77 19.28 -2.85 -10.04
CA GLY A 77 18.81 -2.85 -11.43
C GLY A 77 17.34 -2.52 -11.67
N SER A 78 17.12 -1.29 -12.12
CA SER A 78 16.26 -1.00 -13.27
C SER A 78 16.05 -2.21 -14.20
N PRO A 79 14.83 -2.69 -14.47
CA PRO A 79 14.48 -3.09 -15.81
C PRO A 79 13.99 -1.83 -16.50
N SER A 80 14.92 -1.18 -17.21
CA SER A 80 14.60 -0.30 -18.31
C SER A 80 13.55 -0.99 -19.20
N PRO A 81 12.40 -0.38 -19.51
CA PRO A 81 11.59 -0.90 -20.60
C PRO A 81 12.38 -0.71 -21.90
N SER A 82 12.82 -1.82 -22.50
CA SER A 82 13.18 -1.95 -23.92
C SER A 82 12.47 -3.20 -24.44
N PRO A 83 12.08 -3.31 -25.72
CA PRO A 83 12.59 -2.64 -26.93
C PRO A 83 11.90 -1.33 -27.35
#